data_AF-A0A2P4QLR4-F1
#
_entry.id   AF-A0A2P4QLR4-F1
#
_cell.length_a   1.000
_cell.length_b   1.000
_cell.length_c   1.000
_cell.angle_alpha   90.00
_cell.angle_beta   90.00
_cell.angle_gamma   90.00
#
_symmetry.space_group_name_H-M   'P 1'
#
loop_
_entity.id
_entity.type
_entity.pdbx_description
1 polymer ?
#
loop_
_entity_poly.entity_id
_entity_poly.type
_entity_poly.pdbx_seq_one_letter_code
_entity_poly.pdbx_strand_id
1 'polypeptide(L)'
;MSSCKECYQKNTGHRWCKACYAEHFQQNFENWTSGNNDIDKFIQNAQLKAINSEKVLEWIPYDRFYNIEFIAKGGYGRVYRAIWIDGFITYWDNITKNWKRMYQNKEVALKSLNNSKNVTFEFLNEV
;
A
#
# COMPACT_ATOMS: atom_id res chain seq x y z
N MET A 1 -16.84 17.16 -8.77
CA MET A 1 -15.84 16.11 -9.10
C MET A 1 -15.38 16.32 -10.53
N SER A 2 -14.08 16.44 -10.76
CA SER A 2 -13.51 16.57 -12.11
C SER A 2 -13.54 15.23 -12.86
N SER A 3 -13.48 15.29 -14.19
CA SER A 3 -13.26 14.10 -15.02
C SER A 3 -11.79 13.65 -14.96
N CYS A 4 -11.58 12.35 -15.10
CA CYS A 4 -10.27 11.74 -15.28
C CYS A 4 -9.65 12.21 -16.61
N LYS A 5 -8.35 12.49 -16.61
CA LYS A 5 -7.64 12.92 -17.83
C LYS A 5 -7.29 11.75 -18.77
N GLU A 6 -7.37 10.52 -18.29
CA GLU A 6 -7.04 9.32 -19.06
C GLU A 6 -8.28 8.72 -19.74
N CYS A 7 -9.34 8.47 -18.98
CA CYS A 7 -10.55 7.79 -19.48
C CYS A 7 -11.78 8.70 -19.60
N TYR A 8 -11.67 9.99 -19.24
CA TYR A 8 -12.76 10.98 -19.26
C TYR A 8 -13.98 10.66 -18.36
N GLN A 9 -13.95 9.57 -17.59
CA GLN A 9 -14.97 9.24 -16.59
C GLN A 9 -14.86 10.14 -15.35
N LYS A 10 -15.93 10.23 -14.54
CA LYS A 10 -15.90 10.99 -13.29
C LYS A 10 -14.90 10.39 -12.30
N ASN A 11 -14.07 11.23 -11.68
CA ASN A 11 -13.18 10.81 -10.60
C ASN A 11 -13.98 10.44 -9.34
N THR A 12 -13.54 9.41 -8.62
CA THR A 12 -14.13 8.98 -7.34
C THR A 12 -13.54 9.74 -6.14
N GLY A 13 -12.38 10.39 -6.32
CA GLY A 13 -11.73 11.20 -5.30
C GLY A 13 -10.95 12.38 -5.90
N HIS A 14 -10.35 13.21 -5.06
CA HIS A 14 -9.49 14.30 -5.53
C HIS A 14 -8.29 13.73 -6.29
N ARG A 15 -8.24 13.97 -7.61
CA ARG A 15 -7.23 13.40 -8.54
C ARG A 15 -7.16 11.86 -8.52
N TRP A 16 -8.27 11.20 -8.23
CA TRP A 16 -8.35 9.74 -8.19
C TRP A 16 -9.43 9.21 -9.13
N CYS A 17 -9.01 8.46 -10.13
CA CYS A 17 -9.90 7.69 -10.99
C CYS A 17 -9.81 6.22 -10.63
N LYS A 18 -10.85 5.69 -9.97
CA LYS A 18 -10.88 4.29 -9.56
C LYS A 18 -10.63 3.32 -10.71
N ALA A 19 -11.24 3.56 -11.88
CA ALA A 19 -11.10 2.68 -13.05
C ALA A 19 -9.65 2.65 -13.55
N CYS A 20 -9.06 3.81 -13.85
CA CYS A 20 -7.67 3.88 -14.34
C CYS A 20 -6.67 3.37 -13.31
N TYR A 21 -6.85 3.69 -12.03
CA TYR A 21 -5.88 3.29 -11.02
C TYR A 21 -5.97 1.80 -10.70
N ALA A 22 -7.16 1.20 -10.75
CA ALA A 22 -7.31 -0.25 -10.69
C ALA A 22 -6.53 -0.93 -11.84
N GLU A 23 -6.61 -0.39 -13.06
CA GLU A 23 -5.83 -0.88 -14.20
C GLU A 23 -4.31 -0.73 -13.99
N HIS A 24 -3.84 0.44 -13.52
CA HIS A 24 -2.42 0.66 -13.21
C HIS A 24 -1.90 -0.28 -12.12
N PHE A 25 -2.72 -0.59 -11.11
CA PHE A 25 -2.37 -1.59 -10.10
C PHE A 25 -2.29 -2.99 -10.71
N GLN A 26 -3.28 -3.40 -11.52
CA GLN A 26 -3.30 -4.71 -12.18
C GLN A 26 -2.06 -4.96 -13.02
N GLN A 27 -1.61 -3.96 -13.79
CA GLN A 27 -0.39 -4.05 -14.60
C GLN A 27 0.88 -4.28 -13.76
N ASN A 28 0.83 -4.00 -12.46
CA ASN A 28 1.96 -4.15 -11.55
C ASN A 28 1.84 -5.37 -10.62
N PHE A 29 0.78 -6.19 -10.72
CA PHE A 29 0.58 -7.34 -9.82
C PHE A 29 1.64 -8.43 -9.98
N GLU A 30 2.24 -8.56 -11.17
CA GLU A 30 3.30 -9.54 -11.41
C GLU A 30 4.69 -9.05 -10.95
N ASN A 31 4.81 -7.77 -10.62
CA ASN A 31 6.11 -7.16 -10.26
C ASN A 31 6.43 -7.25 -8.76
N TRP A 32 5.53 -7.78 -7.94
CA TRP A 32 5.77 -8.00 -6.52
C TRP A 32 4.97 -9.19 -6.00
N THR A 33 5.46 -9.81 -4.94
CA THR A 33 4.74 -10.83 -4.17
C THR A 33 5.20 -10.76 -2.72
N SER A 34 4.30 -11.05 -1.78
CA SER A 34 4.65 -11.27 -0.39
C SER A 34 5.20 -12.67 -0.13
N GLY A 35 5.23 -13.55 -1.14
CA GLY A 35 5.46 -14.98 -1.00
C GLY A 35 4.26 -15.73 -0.40
N ASN A 36 3.10 -15.08 -0.25
CA ASN A 36 1.86 -15.67 0.26
C ASN A 36 0.68 -15.24 -0.62
N ASN A 37 0.12 -16.19 -1.36
CA ASN A 37 -0.95 -15.92 -2.33
C ASN A 37 -2.22 -15.33 -1.72
N ASP A 38 -2.55 -15.65 -0.46
CA ASP A 38 -3.75 -15.13 0.18
C ASP A 38 -3.58 -13.65 0.58
N ILE A 39 -2.39 -13.29 1.06
CA ILE A 39 -2.03 -11.88 1.33
C ILE A 39 -1.98 -11.09 0.03
N ASP A 40 -1.35 -11.64 -1.01
CA ASP A 40 -1.27 -11.00 -2.32
C ASP A 40 -2.67 -10.72 -2.87
N LYS A 41 -3.56 -11.72 -2.87
CA LYS A 41 -4.96 -11.55 -3.28
C LYS A 41 -5.71 -10.53 -2.42
N PHE A 42 -5.48 -10.50 -1.12
CA PHE A 42 -6.12 -9.53 -0.23
C PHE A 42 -5.70 -8.09 -0.59
N ILE A 43 -4.40 -7.84 -0.73
CA ILE A 43 -3.85 -6.53 -1.09
C ILE A 43 -4.32 -6.11 -2.49
N GLN A 44 -4.23 -7.00 -3.48
CA GLN A 44 -4.71 -6.73 -4.84
C GLN A 44 -6.20 -6.36 -4.85
N ASN A 45 -7.03 -7.11 -4.14
CA ASN A 45 -8.47 -6.79 -4.02
C ASN A 45 -8.73 -5.44 -3.35
N ALA A 46 -7.95 -5.08 -2.32
CA ALA A 46 -8.04 -3.78 -1.67
C ALA A 46 -7.65 -2.64 -2.64
N GLN A 47 -6.57 -2.81 -3.40
CA GLN A 47 -6.11 -1.84 -4.41
C GLN A 47 -7.15 -1.59 -5.51
N LEU A 48 -7.80 -2.64 -6.03
CA LEU A 48 -8.88 -2.53 -7.02
C LEU A 48 -10.12 -1.79 -6.51
N LYS A 49 -10.36 -1.84 -5.19
CA LYS A 49 -11.52 -1.23 -4.54
C LYS A 49 -11.25 0.20 -4.06
N ALA A 50 -9.99 0.63 -3.99
CA ALA A 50 -9.59 1.93 -3.47
C ALA A 50 -10.29 3.09 -4.21
N ILE A 51 -10.92 3.97 -3.44
CA ILE A 51 -11.71 5.11 -3.96
C ILE A 51 -10.93 6.43 -3.93
N ASN A 52 -9.83 6.48 -3.19
CA ASN A 52 -8.88 7.58 -3.07
C ASN A 52 -7.53 7.03 -2.53
N SER A 53 -6.51 7.89 -2.51
CA SER A 53 -5.14 7.54 -2.08
C SER A 53 -5.03 7.11 -0.62
N GLU A 54 -5.86 7.66 0.27
CA GLU A 54 -5.84 7.33 1.70
C GLU A 54 -6.42 5.95 2.01
N LYS A 55 -7.14 5.36 1.06
CA LYS A 55 -7.77 4.03 1.17
C LYS A 55 -7.01 2.96 0.40
N VAL A 56 -5.81 3.26 -0.09
CA VAL A 56 -4.97 2.29 -0.78
C VAL A 56 -4.21 1.46 0.24
N LEU A 57 -4.34 0.14 0.15
CA LEU A 57 -3.42 -0.77 0.81
C LEU A 57 -2.22 -1.03 -0.10
N GLU A 58 -1.03 -0.63 0.34
CA GLU A 58 0.21 -0.77 -0.42
C GLU A 58 1.04 -1.96 0.06
N TRP A 59 1.57 -2.76 -0.88
CA TRP A 59 2.68 -3.66 -0.59
C TRP A 59 3.99 -2.87 -0.61
N ILE A 60 4.76 -2.95 0.47
CA ILE A 60 6.03 -2.23 0.62
C ILE A 60 7.13 -3.25 0.91
N PRO A 61 8.14 -3.38 0.02
CA PRO A 61 9.30 -4.21 0.29
C PRO A 61 10.04 -3.78 1.56
N TYR A 62 10.51 -4.76 2.35
CA TYR A 62 11.08 -4.48 3.68
C TYR A 62 12.37 -3.63 3.63
N ASP A 63 13.12 -3.70 2.54
CA ASP A 63 14.31 -2.89 2.28
C ASP A 63 14.01 -1.42 1.97
N ARG A 64 12.73 -1.03 1.85
CA ARG A 64 12.29 0.37 1.79
C ARG A 64 12.18 1.03 3.16
N PHE A 65 12.53 0.32 4.23
CA PHE A 65 12.62 0.84 5.59
C PHE A 65 14.07 0.88 6.09
N TYR A 66 14.41 1.93 6.81
CA TYR A 66 15.72 2.07 7.46
C TYR A 66 15.57 2.68 8.86
N ASN A 67 16.68 2.72 9.63
CA ASN A 67 16.68 3.14 11.04
C ASN A 67 15.61 2.41 11.86
N ILE A 68 15.57 1.08 11.73
CA ILE A 68 14.57 0.24 12.39
C ILE A 68 15.00 0.01 13.84
N GLU A 69 14.22 0.54 14.77
CA GLU A 69 14.50 0.53 16.20
C GLU A 69 13.36 -0.15 16.95
N PHE A 70 13.69 -1.10 17.82
CA PHE A 70 12.71 -1.78 18.65
C PHE A 70 12.10 -0.83 19.69
N ILE A 71 10.77 -0.83 19.79
CA ILE A 71 10.02 0.01 20.74
C ILE A 71 9.45 -0.84 21.87
N ALA A 72 8.70 -1.88 21.53
CA ALA A 72 8.02 -2.71 22.52
C ALA A 72 7.66 -4.09 21.99
N LYS A 73 7.47 -5.04 22.91
CA LYS A 73 6.91 -6.36 22.63
C LYS A 73 5.58 -6.50 23.38
N GLY A 74 4.52 -6.86 22.66
CA GLY A 74 3.22 -7.21 23.22
C GLY A 74 2.92 -8.70 23.03
N GLY A 75 1.71 -9.12 23.43
CA GLY A 75 1.26 -10.51 23.27
C GLY A 75 1.22 -10.98 21.80
N TYR A 76 0.87 -10.08 20.88
CA TYR A 76 0.65 -10.39 19.47
C TYR A 76 1.85 -10.10 18.56
N GLY A 77 2.95 -9.57 19.10
CA GLY A 77 4.08 -9.21 18.25
C GLY A 77 5.07 -8.23 18.86
N ARG A 78 5.88 -7.63 17.99
CA ARG A 78 6.84 -6.57 18.31
C ARG A 78 6.52 -5.33 17.48
N VAL A 79 6.71 -4.18 18.09
CA VAL A 79 6.57 -2.88 17.44
C VAL A 79 7.95 -2.25 17.33
N TYR A 80 8.22 -1.71 16.15
CA TYR A 80 9.43 -0.98 15.83
C TYR A 80 9.07 0.40 15.30
N ARG A 81 9.95 1.36 15.53
CA ARG A 81 9.99 2.62 14.81
C ARG A 81 10.90 2.43 13.59
N ALA A 82 10.53 2.99 12.45
CA ALA A 82 11.36 2.97 11.25
C ALA A 82 11.12 4.23 10.42
N ILE A 83 12.03 4.51 9.48
CA ILE A 83 11.82 5.52 8.45
C ILE A 83 11.46 4.82 7.13
N TRP A 84 10.35 5.23 6.52
CA TRP A 84 9.92 4.77 5.20
C TRP A 84 10.44 5.69 4.10
N ILE A 85 11.24 5.15 3.18
CA ILE A 85 11.92 5.93 2.14
C ILE A 85 10.92 6.56 1.16
N ASP A 86 9.95 5.78 0.69
CA ASP A 86 9.14 6.15 -0.47
C ASP A 86 8.03 7.15 -0.16
N GLY A 87 7.44 7.06 1.04
CA GLY A 87 6.19 7.75 1.36
C GLY A 87 4.99 7.18 0.59
N PHE A 88 3.78 7.65 0.90
CA PHE A 88 2.54 7.06 0.37
C PHE A 88 2.17 7.55 -1.02
N ILE A 89 1.48 6.70 -1.78
CA ILE A 89 0.94 7.02 -3.11
C ILE A 89 -0.07 8.15 -3.02
N THR A 90 0.00 9.10 -3.95
CA THR A 90 -0.97 10.20 -4.04
C THR A 90 -1.76 10.17 -5.34
N TYR A 91 -1.08 10.11 -6.49
CA TYR A 91 -1.71 10.03 -7.79
C TYR A 91 -0.76 9.42 -8.83
N TRP A 92 -1.33 8.97 -9.95
CA TRP A 92 -0.56 8.50 -11.10
C TRP A 92 -0.13 9.68 -11.98
N ASP A 93 1.16 9.78 -12.28
CA ASP A 93 1.68 10.74 -13.24
C ASP A 93 1.78 10.12 -14.64
N ASN A 94 0.93 10.62 -15.53
CA ASN A 94 0.83 10.18 -16.91
C ASN A 94 2.07 10.47 -17.76
N ILE A 95 2.90 11.45 -17.37
CA ILE A 95 4.13 11.81 -18.07
C ILE A 95 5.23 10.82 -17.68
N THR A 96 5.45 10.64 -16.38
CA THR A 96 6.51 9.75 -15.89
C THR A 96 6.11 8.27 -15.86
N LYS A 97 4.83 7.96 -16.13
CA LYS A 97 4.23 6.61 -16.03
C LYS A 97 4.56 5.94 -14.70
N ASN A 98 4.41 6.70 -13.61
CA ASN A 98 4.80 6.28 -12.27
C ASN A 98 3.91 6.92 -11.21
N TRP A 99 3.81 6.25 -10.06
CA TRP A 99 3.12 6.78 -8.89
C TRP A 99 3.89 7.96 -8.28
N LYS A 100 3.21 9.09 -8.09
CA LYS A 100 3.72 10.18 -7.26
C LYS A 100 3.49 9.86 -5.80
N ARG A 101 4.53 10.10 -5.00
CA ARG A 101 4.54 9.85 -3.57
C ARG A 101 4.76 11.13 -2.79
N MET A 102 4.22 11.18 -1.58
CA MET A 102 4.44 12.29 -0.64
C MET A 102 4.92 11.76 0.70
N TYR A 103 5.55 12.64 1.49
CA TYR A 103 6.11 12.31 2.80
C TYR A 103 7.18 11.21 2.73
N GLN A 104 8.13 11.37 1.80
CA GLN A 104 9.36 10.59 1.79
C GLN A 104 10.13 10.74 3.10
N ASN A 105 10.85 9.70 3.49
CA ASN A 105 11.59 9.62 4.75
C ASN A 105 10.72 9.91 5.98
N LYS A 106 9.47 9.45 5.97
CA LYS A 106 8.56 9.62 7.10
C LYS A 106 8.77 8.53 8.14
N GLU A 107 8.77 8.93 9.40
CA GLU A 107 8.73 8.00 10.53
C GLU A 107 7.39 7.25 10.55
N VAL A 108 7.48 5.93 10.69
CA VAL A 108 6.36 4.99 10.72
C VAL A 108 6.55 3.96 11.84
N ALA A 109 5.43 3.38 12.28
CA ALA A 109 5.45 2.22 13.17
C ALA A 109 5.36 0.93 12.34
N LEU A 110 6.29 0.00 12.54
CA LEU A 110 6.25 -1.35 11.99
C LEU A 110 5.80 -2.33 13.08
N LYS A 111 4.69 -3.03 12.88
CA LYS A 111 4.22 -4.10 13.76
C LYS A 111 4.55 -5.45 13.12
N SER A 112 5.50 -6.19 13.69
CA SER A 112 5.76 -7.59 13.31
C SER A 112 4.88 -8.53 14.13
N LEU A 113 4.34 -9.58 13.52
CA LEU A 113 3.54 -10.58 14.20
C LEU A 113 4.38 -11.77 14.66
N ASN A 114 3.98 -12.38 15.77
CA ASN A 114 4.51 -13.69 16.18
C ASN A 114 4.01 -14.76 15.19
N ASN A 115 4.88 -15.69 14.77
CA ASN A 115 4.53 -16.79 13.84
C ASN A 115 3.97 -16.33 12.49
N SER A 116 4.53 -15.28 11.88
CA SER A 116 4.12 -14.71 10.57
C SER A 116 4.10 -15.69 9.38
N LYS A 117 4.57 -16.93 9.54
CA LYS A 117 4.38 -18.00 8.55
C LYS A 117 2.93 -18.45 8.43
N ASN A 118 2.13 -18.27 9.47
CA ASN A 118 0.70 -18.58 9.51
C ASN A 118 -0.10 -17.29 9.71
N VAL A 119 0.01 -16.33 8.78
CA VAL A 119 -0.88 -15.15 8.78
C VAL A 119 -2.32 -15.66 8.73
N THR A 120 -3.05 -15.45 9.81
CA THR A 120 -4.44 -15.90 9.94
C THR A 120 -5.38 -14.84 9.34
N PHE A 121 -6.57 -15.28 8.93
CA PHE A 121 -7.64 -14.38 8.49
C PHE A 121 -8.02 -13.33 9.54
N GLU A 122 -7.85 -13.65 10.82
CA GLU A 122 -8.07 -12.70 11.93
C GLU A 122 -7.18 -11.45 11.81
N PHE A 123 -5.94 -11.58 11.31
CA PHE A 123 -5.08 -10.42 11.06
C PHE A 123 -5.57 -9.59 9.87
N LEU A 124 -6.03 -10.23 8.80
CA LEU A 124 -6.57 -9.49 7.65
C LEU A 124 -7.80 -8.65 8.04
N ASN A 125 -8.51 -9.01 9.11
CA ASN A 125 -9.60 -8.21 9.65
C ASN A 125 -9.14 -7.04 10.54
N GLU A 126 -7.89 -6.99 11.01
CA GLU A 126 -7.32 -5.81 11.68
C GLU A 126 -6.94 -4.69 10.69
N VAL A 127 -6.75 -5.03 9.40
CA VAL A 127 -6.32 -4.13 8.32
C VAL A 127 -7.52 -3.54 7.58
#